data_AF-W4L2C3-F1
#
_entry.id   AF-W4L2C3-F1
#
_cell.length_a   1.000
_cell.length_b   1.000
_cell.length_c   1.000
_cell.angle_alpha   90.00
_cell.angle_beta   90.00
_cell.angle_gamma   90.00
#
_symmetry.space_group_name_H-M   'P 1'
#
loop_
_entity.id
_entity.type
_entity.pdbx_description
1 polymer ?
#
loop_
_entity_poly.entity_id
_entity_poly.type
_entity_poly.pdbx_seq_one_letter_code
_entity_poly.pdbx_strand_id
1 'polypeptide(L)'
;MNPVGEKDKLVAAQDGSEYSKVHARYHQRLRHLIKEFGYYDLFLINFRTGDIVYSVYKETDFGTNLSDGAYRKSNLARLVSEIQAHPDRWLIQRVDFSPYDPSYGAPAAFLGGAIYNGPHIVGILAFQLPVDRINSVMTGDGNWENDGLGTTGETYIVGPDFLMRSVSRLLIQQPDNYEKYLQETKTPHSTIEKIKAFETSILLQSVDTVAARRAILGRTGAGLMLGYRNTPVLSSYAPLRIPGFDWAIVAEREVSEVYQPIKSLQKAFWIVGIVLMVGVTFLATVFAGRFMEPVVSLIQKSKQVEAGQYDIVMPERSVDEFGQLAQSFNGIVERLRQEAETIEKKAYENRQLLDNVLPQDSAQRLQQNEGQMADRVRHVTVLYARVAGFTELSDQLDAVEATHLLSELWDAFNVAAEQRGVEPQQTGALGDSYAFN
;
A
#
# COMPACT_ATOMS: atom_id res chain seq x y z
N MET A 1 -47.87 -41.33 -32.39
CA MET A 1 -47.36 -41.30 -31.00
C MET A 1 -46.69 -39.95 -30.79
N ASN A 2 -46.83 -39.36 -29.61
CA ASN A 2 -46.09 -38.13 -29.29
C ASN A 2 -44.58 -38.40 -29.29
N PRO A 3 -43.74 -37.40 -29.58
CA PRO A 3 -42.29 -37.54 -29.50
C PRO A 3 -41.83 -37.86 -28.07
N VAL A 4 -40.58 -38.33 -27.97
CA VAL A 4 -39.90 -38.57 -26.69
C VAL A 4 -39.94 -37.30 -25.83
N GLY A 5 -40.22 -37.44 -24.53
CA GLY A 5 -40.41 -36.32 -23.61
C GLY A 5 -41.76 -35.61 -23.68
N GLU A 6 -42.63 -35.94 -24.66
CA GLU A 6 -43.96 -35.32 -24.80
C GLU A 6 -45.14 -36.30 -24.67
N LYS A 7 -44.86 -37.53 -24.24
CA LYS A 7 -45.89 -38.56 -24.05
C LYS A 7 -46.89 -38.18 -22.95
N ASP A 8 -46.51 -37.30 -22.02
CA ASP A 8 -47.38 -36.68 -21.01
C ASP A 8 -48.46 -35.76 -21.62
N LYS A 9 -48.37 -35.38 -22.90
CA LYS A 9 -49.40 -34.58 -23.57
C LYS A 9 -50.57 -35.42 -24.07
N LEU A 10 -50.42 -36.75 -24.14
CA LEU A 10 -51.46 -37.65 -24.64
C LEU A 10 -52.50 -37.92 -23.55
N VAL A 11 -53.68 -37.30 -23.64
CA VAL A 11 -54.75 -37.46 -22.64
C VAL A 11 -55.53 -38.77 -22.80
N ALA A 12 -55.79 -39.19 -24.04
CA ALA A 12 -56.53 -40.42 -24.33
C ALA A 12 -56.04 -41.01 -25.66
N ALA A 13 -55.91 -42.35 -25.73
CA ALA A 13 -55.70 -43.04 -27.00
C ALA A 13 -57.04 -43.29 -27.70
N GLN A 14 -57.01 -43.43 -29.02
CA GLN A 14 -58.19 -43.73 -29.85
C GLN A 14 -58.46 -45.24 -29.97
N ASP A 15 -58.20 -46.00 -28.90
CA ASP A 15 -58.31 -47.47 -28.85
C ASP A 15 -59.61 -47.96 -28.21
N GLY A 16 -60.41 -47.05 -27.62
CA GLY A 16 -61.66 -47.38 -26.93
C GLY A 16 -61.50 -48.18 -25.64
N SER A 17 -60.26 -48.37 -25.14
CA SER A 17 -59.99 -49.20 -23.97
C SER A 17 -60.49 -48.55 -22.68
N GLU A 18 -60.83 -49.37 -21.69
CA GLU A 18 -61.17 -48.87 -20.33
C GLU A 18 -59.99 -48.11 -19.72
N TYR A 19 -58.75 -48.52 -20.01
CA TYR A 19 -57.56 -47.80 -19.61
C TYR A 19 -57.55 -46.37 -20.16
N SER A 20 -57.83 -46.16 -21.46
CA SER A 20 -57.90 -44.83 -22.06
C SER A 20 -58.96 -43.94 -21.42
N LYS A 21 -60.12 -44.48 -21.04
CA LYS A 21 -61.18 -43.73 -20.34
C LYS A 21 -60.73 -43.29 -18.94
N VAL A 22 -60.11 -44.20 -18.18
CA VAL A 22 -59.59 -43.90 -16.83
C VAL A 22 -58.42 -42.93 -16.90
N HIS A 23 -57.50 -43.13 -17.85
CA HIS A 23 -56.38 -42.25 -18.10
C HIS A 23 -56.86 -40.82 -18.40
N ALA A 24 -57.83 -40.65 -19.31
CA ALA A 24 -58.38 -39.34 -19.62
C ALA A 24 -58.96 -38.60 -18.40
N ARG A 25 -59.55 -39.35 -17.46
CA ARG A 25 -60.14 -38.80 -16.23
C ARG A 25 -59.10 -38.30 -15.22
N TYR A 26 -58.00 -39.04 -15.05
CA TYR A 26 -57.04 -38.78 -13.95
C TYR A 26 -55.72 -38.15 -14.40
N HIS A 27 -55.29 -38.41 -15.64
CA HIS A 27 -53.97 -38.01 -16.12
C HIS A 27 -53.71 -36.52 -16.00
N GLN A 28 -54.68 -35.66 -16.36
CA GLN A 28 -54.52 -34.20 -16.24
C GLN A 28 -54.26 -33.76 -14.79
N ARG A 29 -54.92 -34.39 -13.80
CA ARG A 29 -54.73 -34.07 -12.39
C ARG A 29 -53.38 -34.55 -11.88
N LEU A 30 -52.97 -35.76 -12.23
CA LEU A 30 -51.66 -36.31 -11.85
C LEU A 30 -50.52 -35.51 -12.49
N ARG A 31 -50.68 -35.09 -13.75
CA ARG A 31 -49.76 -34.21 -14.44
C ARG A 31 -49.67 -32.84 -13.78
N HIS A 32 -50.81 -32.25 -13.39
CA HIS A 32 -50.82 -30.99 -12.64
C HIS A 32 -50.10 -31.13 -11.30
N LEU A 33 -50.38 -32.21 -10.56
CA LEU A 33 -49.76 -32.51 -9.28
C LEU A 33 -48.23 -32.52 -9.38
N ILE A 34 -47.66 -33.29 -10.31
CA ILE A 34 -46.20 -33.35 -10.43
C ILE A 34 -45.61 -32.01 -10.85
N LYS A 35 -46.30 -31.22 -11.69
CA LYS A 35 -45.84 -29.88 -12.10
C LYS A 35 -45.87 -28.87 -10.96
N GLU A 36 -46.94 -28.88 -10.17
CA GLU A 36 -47.13 -27.96 -9.05
C GLU A 36 -46.09 -28.19 -7.96
N PHE A 37 -45.86 -29.45 -7.58
CA PHE A 37 -44.87 -29.81 -6.56
C PHE A 37 -43.44 -29.97 -7.13
N GLY A 38 -43.30 -29.96 -8.46
CA GLY A 38 -42.02 -30.05 -9.17
C GLY A 38 -41.43 -31.44 -9.30
N TYR A 39 -42.16 -32.51 -8.95
CA TYR A 39 -41.70 -33.89 -9.11
C TYR A 39 -41.40 -34.20 -10.58
N TYR A 40 -40.35 -35.01 -10.81
CA TYR A 40 -39.97 -35.39 -12.16
C TYR A 40 -40.98 -36.34 -12.79
N ASP A 41 -41.39 -37.39 -12.08
CA ASP A 41 -42.42 -38.32 -12.52
C ASP A 41 -43.18 -38.93 -11.32
N LEU A 42 -44.33 -39.54 -11.62
CA LEU A 42 -45.20 -40.24 -10.68
C LEU A 42 -45.59 -41.59 -11.27
N PHE A 43 -45.42 -42.63 -10.47
CA PHE A 43 -45.69 -44.01 -10.84
C PHE A 43 -46.85 -44.60 -10.03
N LEU A 44 -47.74 -45.33 -10.70
CA LEU A 44 -48.65 -46.26 -10.05
C LEU A 44 -48.25 -47.69 -10.41
N ILE A 45 -47.99 -48.48 -9.37
CA ILE A 45 -47.36 -49.79 -9.50
C ILE A 45 -48.29 -50.82 -8.86
N ASN A 46 -48.45 -51.97 -9.51
CA ASN A 46 -49.22 -53.08 -8.95
C ASN A 46 -48.47 -53.65 -7.74
N PHE A 47 -49.12 -53.64 -6.57
CA PHE A 47 -48.49 -54.08 -5.31
C PHE A 47 -48.06 -55.55 -5.33
N ARG A 48 -48.77 -56.44 -6.05
CA ARG A 48 -48.46 -57.88 -6.03
C ARG A 48 -47.43 -58.27 -7.07
N THR A 49 -47.54 -57.72 -8.28
CA THR A 49 -46.71 -58.14 -9.41
C THR A 49 -45.48 -57.26 -9.60
N GLY A 50 -45.56 -55.97 -9.22
CA GLY A 50 -44.52 -54.99 -9.53
C GLY A 50 -44.63 -54.37 -10.92
N ASP A 51 -45.74 -54.57 -11.62
CA ASP A 51 -45.98 -53.93 -12.93
C ASP A 51 -46.18 -52.42 -12.78
N ILE A 52 -45.47 -51.62 -13.58
CA ILE A 52 -45.72 -50.19 -13.70
C ILE A 52 -46.95 -49.98 -14.57
N VAL A 53 -48.10 -49.79 -13.92
CA VAL A 53 -49.41 -49.63 -14.57
C VAL A 53 -49.60 -48.21 -15.11
N TYR A 54 -48.92 -47.23 -14.54
CA TYR A 54 -49.00 -45.83 -14.96
C TYR A 54 -47.70 -45.09 -14.63
N SER A 55 -47.26 -44.23 -15.56
CA SER A 55 -46.33 -43.13 -15.34
C SER A 55 -46.88 -41.88 -16.05
N VAL A 56 -46.54 -40.68 -15.57
CA VAL A 56 -46.96 -39.44 -16.23
C VAL A 56 -46.20 -39.29 -17.55
N TYR A 57 -44.87 -39.41 -17.51
CA TYR A 57 -43.99 -39.24 -18.67
C TYR A 57 -43.89 -40.47 -19.59
N LYS A 58 -44.25 -41.66 -19.09
CA LYS A 58 -44.30 -42.92 -19.85
C LYS A 58 -42.96 -43.21 -20.53
N GLU A 59 -41.89 -43.11 -19.75
CA GLU A 59 -40.55 -43.46 -20.18
C GLU A 59 -40.42 -44.98 -20.43
N THR A 60 -39.22 -45.46 -20.68
CA THR A 60 -38.98 -46.85 -21.09
C THR A 60 -39.34 -47.90 -20.04
N ASP A 61 -39.55 -47.48 -18.79
CA ASP A 61 -40.02 -48.28 -17.66
C ASP A 61 -41.54 -48.50 -17.65
N PHE A 62 -42.32 -47.64 -18.30
CA PHE A 62 -43.77 -47.76 -18.35
C PHE A 62 -44.22 -49.07 -19.00
N GLY A 63 -45.12 -49.80 -18.33
CA GLY A 63 -45.60 -51.10 -18.79
C GLY A 63 -44.63 -52.27 -18.56
N THR A 64 -43.51 -52.03 -17.88
CA THR A 64 -42.56 -53.09 -17.48
C THR A 64 -42.80 -53.56 -16.05
N ASN A 65 -42.12 -54.65 -15.67
CA ASN A 65 -42.22 -55.25 -14.35
C ASN A 65 -40.92 -55.03 -13.54
N LEU A 66 -41.07 -54.57 -12.30
CA LEU A 66 -39.95 -54.27 -11.40
C LEU A 66 -39.44 -55.48 -10.60
N SER A 67 -40.12 -56.61 -10.65
CA SER A 67 -39.74 -57.85 -9.98
C SER A 67 -38.91 -58.77 -10.90
N ASP A 68 -39.30 -58.92 -12.17
CA ASP A 68 -38.67 -59.84 -13.13
C ASP A 68 -38.21 -59.19 -14.44
N GLY A 69 -38.53 -57.91 -14.67
CA GLY A 69 -38.20 -57.22 -15.91
C GLY A 69 -36.78 -56.66 -16.01
N ALA A 70 -36.57 -55.82 -17.04
CA ALA A 70 -35.29 -55.18 -17.34
C ALA A 70 -34.77 -54.31 -16.20
N TYR A 71 -35.68 -53.62 -15.49
CA TYR A 71 -35.36 -52.65 -14.44
C TYR A 71 -35.42 -53.22 -13.01
N ARG A 72 -35.45 -54.55 -12.84
CA ARG A 72 -35.51 -55.21 -11.52
C ARG A 72 -34.36 -54.88 -10.55
N LYS A 73 -33.25 -54.37 -11.07
CA LYS A 73 -32.07 -53.95 -10.29
C LYS A 73 -32.04 -52.45 -10.00
N SER A 74 -33.01 -51.69 -10.50
CA SER A 74 -33.10 -50.25 -10.26
C SER A 74 -33.39 -49.95 -8.79
N ASN A 75 -33.10 -48.72 -8.36
CA ASN A 75 -33.52 -48.26 -7.05
C ASN A 75 -35.05 -48.11 -6.94
N LEU A 76 -35.78 -47.85 -8.04
CA LEU A 76 -37.26 -47.91 -8.02
C LEU A 76 -37.76 -49.32 -7.69
N ALA A 77 -37.17 -50.37 -8.25
CA ALA A 77 -37.49 -51.75 -7.89
C ALA A 77 -37.18 -52.06 -6.42
N ARG A 78 -36.07 -51.52 -5.89
CA ARG A 78 -35.73 -51.62 -4.46
C ARG A 78 -36.79 -50.95 -3.57
N LEU A 79 -37.22 -49.74 -3.91
CA LEU A 79 -38.29 -49.04 -3.21
C LEU A 79 -39.58 -49.86 -3.17
N VAL A 80 -39.97 -50.44 -4.31
CA VAL A 80 -41.16 -51.30 -4.39
C VAL A 80 -41.03 -52.53 -3.50
N SER A 81 -39.87 -53.20 -3.53
CA SER A 81 -39.59 -54.36 -2.67
C SER A 81 -39.66 -54.00 -1.17
N GLU A 82 -39.11 -52.86 -0.77
CA GLU A 82 -39.17 -52.37 0.61
C GLU A 82 -40.61 -52.05 1.07
N ILE A 83 -41.44 -51.48 0.19
CA ILE A 83 -42.86 -51.23 0.48
C ILE A 83 -43.64 -52.54 0.55
N GLN A 84 -43.35 -53.52 -0.31
CA GLN A 84 -43.97 -54.84 -0.28
C GLN A 84 -43.62 -55.61 0.99
N ALA A 85 -42.37 -55.52 1.45
CA ALA A 85 -41.90 -56.15 2.68
C ALA A 85 -42.51 -55.49 3.94
N HIS A 86 -42.73 -54.17 3.90
CA HIS A 86 -43.26 -53.40 5.02
C HIS A 86 -44.43 -52.51 4.58
N PRO A 87 -45.60 -53.08 4.27
CA PRO A 87 -46.72 -52.33 3.71
C PRO A 87 -47.49 -51.58 4.79
N ASP A 88 -46.85 -50.72 5.58
CA ASP A 88 -47.56 -49.89 6.54
C ASP A 88 -48.24 -48.71 5.83
N ARG A 89 -49.48 -48.39 6.22
CA ARG A 89 -50.29 -47.30 5.66
C ARG A 89 -49.65 -45.92 5.85
N TRP A 90 -48.91 -45.73 6.94
CA TRP A 90 -48.34 -44.44 7.31
C TRP A 90 -46.84 -44.33 7.02
N LEU A 91 -46.23 -45.43 6.58
CA LEU A 91 -44.81 -45.47 6.26
C LEU A 91 -44.59 -45.06 4.80
N ILE A 92 -43.86 -43.97 4.62
CA ILE A 92 -43.27 -43.59 3.34
C ILE A 92 -41.87 -44.18 3.29
N GLN A 93 -41.63 -45.05 2.31
CA GLN A 93 -40.29 -45.54 2.00
C GLN A 93 -39.60 -44.61 1.04
N ARG A 94 -38.27 -44.65 1.03
CA ARG A 94 -37.45 -43.80 0.17
C ARG A 94 -36.14 -44.48 -0.16
N VAL A 95 -35.62 -44.18 -1.34
CA VAL A 95 -34.32 -44.67 -1.81
C VAL A 95 -33.53 -43.48 -2.33
N ASP A 96 -32.26 -43.43 -1.92
CA ASP A 96 -31.31 -42.41 -2.39
C ASP A 96 -31.06 -42.53 -3.89
N PHE A 97 -30.35 -41.53 -4.41
CA PHE A 97 -29.90 -41.45 -5.78
C PHE A 97 -29.15 -42.71 -6.18
N SER A 98 -29.50 -43.21 -7.36
CA SER A 98 -28.78 -44.24 -8.11
C SER A 98 -28.87 -43.89 -9.59
N PRO A 99 -27.91 -44.31 -10.43
CA PRO A 99 -28.11 -44.28 -11.89
C PRO A 99 -29.42 -44.97 -12.25
N TYR A 100 -30.23 -44.32 -13.09
CA TYR A 100 -31.54 -44.81 -13.49
C TYR A 100 -31.66 -44.84 -15.01
N ASP A 101 -31.56 -46.04 -15.58
CA ASP A 101 -31.54 -46.26 -17.04
C ASP A 101 -32.74 -45.66 -17.78
N PRO A 102 -33.99 -45.69 -17.25
CA PRO A 102 -35.13 -45.04 -17.91
C PRO A 102 -35.00 -43.52 -18.03
N SER A 103 -34.24 -42.87 -17.14
CA SER A 103 -33.84 -41.47 -17.26
C SER A 103 -32.49 -41.32 -17.96
N TYR A 104 -32.23 -42.16 -18.97
CA TYR A 104 -30.98 -42.20 -19.75
C TYR A 104 -29.71 -42.44 -18.92
N GLY A 105 -29.83 -42.98 -17.70
CA GLY A 105 -28.72 -43.20 -16.78
C GLY A 105 -28.44 -42.03 -15.84
N ALA A 106 -29.19 -40.93 -15.93
CA ALA A 106 -29.10 -39.84 -14.97
C ALA A 106 -29.45 -40.32 -13.55
N PRO A 107 -28.84 -39.76 -12.49
CA PRO A 107 -29.18 -40.10 -11.13
C PRO A 107 -30.64 -39.78 -10.80
N ALA A 108 -31.37 -40.76 -10.27
CA ALA A 108 -32.73 -40.58 -9.77
C ALA A 108 -32.85 -41.12 -8.34
N ALA A 109 -33.65 -40.45 -7.52
CA ALA A 109 -34.03 -40.90 -6.18
C ALA A 109 -35.56 -40.98 -6.12
N PHE A 110 -36.10 -41.85 -5.27
CA PHE A 110 -37.54 -42.11 -5.24
C PHE A 110 -38.06 -42.13 -3.80
N LEU A 111 -39.31 -41.71 -3.64
CA LEU A 111 -40.10 -41.94 -2.43
C LEU A 111 -41.42 -42.61 -2.81
N GLY A 112 -42.01 -43.37 -1.90
CA GLY A 112 -43.27 -44.03 -2.19
C GLY A 112 -43.93 -44.68 -0.99
N GLY A 113 -45.19 -45.09 -1.18
CA GLY A 113 -45.98 -45.76 -0.15
C GLY A 113 -47.07 -46.62 -0.75
N ALA A 114 -47.59 -47.54 0.06
CA ALA A 114 -48.71 -48.40 -0.33
C ALA A 114 -50.02 -47.60 -0.38
N ILE A 115 -50.79 -47.81 -1.44
CA ILE A 115 -52.13 -47.25 -1.63
C ILE A 115 -53.14 -48.22 -1.06
N TYR A 116 -54.05 -47.71 -0.23
CA TYR A 116 -55.10 -48.48 0.43
C TYR A 116 -56.49 -48.07 -0.05
N ASN A 117 -57.37 -49.06 -0.21
CA ASN A 117 -58.82 -48.87 -0.30
C ASN A 117 -59.50 -49.67 0.83
N GLY A 118 -60.06 -48.99 1.82
CA GLY A 118 -60.52 -49.64 3.05
C GLY A 118 -59.36 -50.37 3.73
N PRO A 119 -59.47 -51.66 4.10
CA PRO A 119 -58.38 -52.44 4.67
C PRO A 119 -57.43 -53.06 3.62
N HIS A 120 -57.74 -52.96 2.33
CA HIS A 120 -57.02 -53.67 1.27
C HIS A 120 -55.98 -52.78 0.58
N ILE A 121 -54.79 -53.34 0.34
CA ILE A 121 -53.77 -52.70 -0.49
C ILE A 121 -54.17 -52.86 -1.96
N VAL A 122 -54.18 -51.76 -2.71
CA VAL A 122 -54.57 -51.72 -4.12
C VAL A 122 -53.41 -51.40 -5.06
N GLY A 123 -52.31 -50.85 -4.56
CA GLY A 123 -51.15 -50.50 -5.37
C GLY A 123 -50.05 -49.82 -4.57
N ILE A 124 -49.06 -49.30 -5.28
CA ILE A 124 -47.97 -48.49 -4.75
C ILE A 124 -47.98 -47.17 -5.53
N LEU A 125 -47.86 -46.06 -4.82
CA LEU A 125 -47.60 -44.73 -5.37
C LEU A 125 -46.13 -44.42 -5.15
N ALA A 126 -45.41 -44.10 -6.20
CA ALA A 126 -44.02 -43.64 -6.10
C ALA A 126 -43.83 -42.32 -6.86
N PHE A 127 -42.94 -41.48 -6.33
CA PHE A 127 -42.53 -40.22 -6.92
C PHE A 127 -41.02 -40.24 -7.15
N GLN A 128 -40.60 -39.77 -8.32
CA GLN A 128 -39.20 -39.44 -8.57
C GLN A 128 -38.90 -38.04 -8.03
N LEU A 129 -37.87 -37.93 -7.19
CA LEU A 129 -37.53 -36.70 -6.51
C LEU A 129 -37.16 -35.57 -7.48
N PRO A 130 -37.50 -34.31 -7.14
CA PRO A 130 -37.28 -33.16 -8.02
C PRO A 130 -35.83 -32.67 -7.92
N VAL A 131 -34.93 -33.27 -8.70
CA VAL A 131 -33.50 -32.89 -8.73
C VAL A 131 -33.31 -31.40 -8.96
N ASP A 132 -34.05 -30.82 -9.90
CA ASP A 132 -33.94 -29.40 -10.23
C ASP A 132 -34.32 -28.51 -9.06
N ARG A 133 -35.36 -28.87 -8.29
CA ARG A 133 -35.76 -28.11 -7.09
C ARG A 133 -34.69 -28.18 -6.01
N ILE A 134 -34.08 -29.35 -5.80
CA ILE A 134 -32.97 -29.50 -4.85
C ILE A 134 -31.81 -28.61 -5.32
N ASN A 135 -31.45 -28.69 -6.60
CA ASN A 135 -30.37 -27.89 -7.17
C ASN A 135 -30.64 -26.39 -7.02
N SER A 136 -31.83 -25.90 -7.41
CA SER A 136 -32.26 -24.51 -7.23
C SER A 136 -32.05 -23.98 -5.82
N VAL A 137 -32.45 -24.75 -4.81
CA VAL A 137 -32.27 -24.37 -3.40
C VAL A 137 -30.78 -24.35 -3.03
N MET A 138 -30.01 -25.35 -3.47
CA MET A 138 -28.58 -25.46 -3.14
C MET A 138 -27.71 -24.42 -3.86
N THR A 139 -28.16 -23.94 -5.02
CA THR A 139 -27.44 -22.97 -5.85
C THR A 139 -27.97 -21.54 -5.74
N GLY A 140 -29.02 -21.32 -4.95
CA GLY A 140 -29.68 -20.01 -4.86
C GLY A 140 -30.27 -19.54 -6.19
N ASP A 141 -30.64 -20.48 -7.07
CA ASP A 141 -31.00 -20.21 -8.48
C ASP A 141 -29.95 -19.39 -9.24
N GLY A 142 -28.68 -19.55 -8.87
CA GLY A 142 -27.57 -18.82 -9.46
C GLY A 142 -27.24 -17.48 -8.78
N ASN A 143 -27.90 -17.13 -7.68
CA ASN A 143 -27.74 -15.86 -6.97
C ASN A 143 -26.71 -15.91 -5.82
N TRP A 144 -25.72 -16.81 -5.90
CA TRP A 144 -24.75 -17.05 -4.82
C TRP A 144 -24.12 -15.79 -4.21
N GLU A 145 -23.78 -14.77 -5.02
CA GLU A 145 -23.20 -13.53 -4.51
C GLU A 145 -24.17 -12.76 -3.59
N ASN A 146 -25.44 -12.66 -3.99
CA ASN A 146 -26.49 -12.00 -3.21
C ASN A 146 -26.88 -12.82 -1.97
N ASP A 147 -26.76 -14.13 -2.04
CA ASP A 147 -26.99 -15.06 -0.92
C ASP A 147 -25.81 -15.09 0.08
N GLY A 148 -24.80 -14.27 -0.14
CA GLY A 148 -23.65 -14.11 0.77
C GLY A 148 -22.56 -15.17 0.60
N LEU A 149 -22.62 -16.00 -0.45
CA LEU A 149 -21.58 -16.98 -0.77
C LEU A 149 -20.40 -16.33 -1.51
N GLY A 150 -20.53 -15.09 -1.99
CA GLY A 150 -19.46 -14.37 -2.68
C GLY A 150 -19.09 -15.00 -4.03
N THR A 151 -17.88 -14.76 -4.51
CA THR A 151 -17.43 -15.19 -5.83
C THR A 151 -16.96 -16.64 -5.89
N THR A 152 -16.51 -17.21 -4.76
CA THR A 152 -15.98 -18.59 -4.70
C THR A 152 -16.80 -19.53 -3.83
N GLY A 153 -17.76 -19.01 -3.05
CA GLY A 153 -18.49 -19.83 -2.09
C GLY A 153 -19.50 -20.76 -2.73
N GLU A 154 -19.67 -21.94 -2.16
CA GLU A 154 -20.51 -22.99 -2.70
C GLU A 154 -21.17 -23.75 -1.55
N THR A 155 -22.38 -24.25 -1.80
CA THR A 155 -23.05 -25.17 -0.89
C THR A 155 -23.41 -26.43 -1.65
N TYR A 156 -23.14 -27.59 -1.07
CA TYR A 156 -23.48 -28.89 -1.66
C TYR A 156 -23.98 -29.87 -0.62
N ILE A 157 -24.81 -30.81 -1.07
CA ILE A 157 -25.25 -31.97 -0.29
C ILE A 157 -24.32 -33.15 -0.63
N VAL A 158 -23.96 -33.93 0.37
CA VAL A 158 -23.13 -35.14 0.26
C VAL A 158 -23.83 -36.33 0.91
N GLY A 159 -23.77 -37.49 0.24
CA GLY A 159 -24.25 -38.76 0.80
C GLY A 159 -23.19 -39.52 1.59
N PRO A 160 -23.53 -40.66 2.20
CA PRO A 160 -22.60 -41.48 2.98
C PRO A 160 -21.50 -42.14 2.14
N ASP A 161 -21.67 -42.19 0.82
CA ASP A 161 -20.68 -42.60 -0.18
C ASP A 161 -19.69 -41.49 -0.55
N PHE A 162 -19.79 -40.31 0.09
CA PHE A 162 -19.02 -39.11 -0.19
C PHE A 162 -19.17 -38.56 -1.61
N LEU A 163 -20.26 -38.90 -2.30
CA LEU A 163 -20.60 -38.34 -3.59
C LEU A 163 -21.66 -37.24 -3.43
N MET A 164 -21.61 -36.23 -4.29
CA MET A 164 -22.58 -35.13 -4.27
C MET A 164 -24.02 -35.62 -4.51
N ARG A 165 -24.99 -34.96 -3.86
CA ARG A 165 -26.45 -35.10 -4.07
C ARG A 165 -27.08 -33.82 -4.62
N SER A 166 -26.26 -32.82 -4.91
CA SER A 166 -26.62 -31.58 -5.59
C SER A 166 -25.56 -31.24 -6.64
N VAL A 167 -25.93 -30.40 -7.60
CA VAL A 167 -25.00 -29.93 -8.64
C VAL A 167 -23.94 -28.98 -8.05
N SER A 168 -22.70 -29.05 -8.56
CA SER A 168 -21.62 -28.15 -8.16
C SER A 168 -21.79 -26.77 -8.80
N ARG A 169 -21.51 -25.70 -8.04
CA ARG A 169 -21.44 -24.32 -8.55
C ARG A 169 -20.41 -24.21 -9.67
N LEU A 170 -19.26 -24.87 -9.54
CA LEU A 170 -18.17 -24.77 -10.50
C LEU A 170 -18.58 -25.35 -11.87
N LEU A 171 -19.34 -26.45 -11.87
CA LEU A 171 -19.90 -27.03 -13.10
C LEU A 171 -20.83 -26.05 -13.82
N ILE A 172 -21.66 -25.31 -13.08
CA ILE A 172 -22.61 -24.34 -13.65
C ILE A 172 -21.90 -23.09 -14.16
N GLN A 173 -21.06 -22.46 -13.34
CA GLN A 173 -20.48 -21.15 -13.67
C GLN A 173 -19.26 -21.25 -14.60
N GLN A 174 -18.47 -22.32 -14.49
CA GLN A 174 -17.20 -22.45 -15.21
C GLN A 174 -16.96 -23.92 -15.63
N PRO A 175 -17.79 -24.48 -16.53
CA PRO A 175 -17.72 -25.89 -16.93
C PRO A 175 -16.34 -26.29 -17.44
N ASP A 176 -15.63 -25.42 -18.16
CA ASP A 176 -14.27 -25.69 -18.65
C ASP A 176 -13.26 -25.84 -17.49
N ASN A 177 -13.35 -24.98 -16.47
CA ASN A 177 -12.50 -25.06 -15.28
C ASN A 177 -12.86 -26.29 -14.44
N TYR A 178 -14.14 -26.65 -14.38
CA TYR A 178 -14.60 -27.87 -13.73
C TYR A 178 -14.01 -29.12 -14.40
N GLU A 179 -14.08 -29.20 -15.73
CA GLU A 179 -13.47 -30.31 -16.46
C GLU A 179 -11.96 -30.40 -16.21
N LYS A 180 -11.26 -29.27 -16.30
CA LYS A 180 -9.81 -29.22 -16.04
C LYS A 180 -9.48 -29.72 -14.64
N TYR A 181 -10.25 -29.29 -13.64
CA TYR A 181 -10.12 -29.78 -12.28
C TYR A 181 -10.30 -31.30 -12.19
N LEU A 182 -11.34 -31.86 -12.82
CA LEU A 182 -11.57 -33.31 -12.83
C LEU A 182 -10.42 -34.09 -13.47
N GLN A 183 -9.81 -33.55 -14.52
CA GLN A 183 -8.64 -34.14 -15.17
C GLN A 183 -7.42 -34.10 -14.25
N GLU A 184 -7.18 -32.98 -13.57
CA GLU A 184 -6.07 -32.81 -12.61
C GLU A 184 -6.20 -33.74 -11.40
N THR A 185 -7.42 -34.00 -10.93
CA THR A 185 -7.69 -34.95 -9.83
C THR A 185 -7.73 -36.42 -10.27
N LYS A 186 -7.38 -36.72 -11.53
CA LYS A 186 -7.39 -38.08 -12.10
C LYS A 186 -8.76 -38.76 -11.98
N THR A 187 -9.84 -38.00 -12.07
CA THR A 187 -11.19 -38.55 -12.14
C THR A 187 -11.28 -39.46 -13.39
N PRO A 188 -11.88 -40.67 -13.29
CA PRO A 188 -11.97 -41.57 -14.43
C PRO A 188 -12.62 -40.88 -15.64
N HIS A 189 -12.04 -41.07 -16.83
CA HIS A 189 -12.54 -40.43 -18.06
C HIS A 189 -14.02 -40.74 -18.31
N SER A 190 -14.47 -41.97 -18.02
CA SER A 190 -15.88 -42.37 -18.11
C SER A 190 -16.81 -41.56 -17.18
N THR A 191 -16.31 -41.06 -16.05
CA THR A 191 -17.07 -40.21 -15.14
C THR A 191 -17.16 -38.78 -15.67
N ILE A 192 -16.06 -38.26 -16.23
CA ILE A 192 -16.04 -36.94 -16.88
C ILE A 192 -17.02 -36.90 -18.05
N GLU A 193 -17.03 -37.94 -18.89
CA GLU A 193 -17.99 -38.05 -20.01
C GLU A 193 -19.44 -38.09 -19.52
N LYS A 194 -19.74 -38.79 -18.42
CA LYS A 194 -21.08 -38.80 -17.81
C LYS A 194 -21.48 -37.43 -17.26
N ILE A 195 -20.55 -36.73 -16.59
CA ILE A 195 -20.78 -35.38 -16.07
C ILE A 195 -21.15 -34.43 -17.21
N LYS A 196 -20.45 -34.52 -18.35
CA LYS A 196 -20.77 -33.71 -19.55
C LYS A 196 -22.09 -34.10 -20.17
N ALA A 197 -22.34 -35.40 -20.34
CA ALA A 197 -23.54 -35.89 -21.02
C ALA A 197 -24.83 -35.60 -20.23
N PHE A 198 -24.76 -35.63 -18.89
CA PHE A 198 -25.91 -35.41 -18.01
C PHE A 198 -25.91 -34.03 -17.34
N GLU A 199 -24.91 -33.20 -17.60
CA GLU A 199 -24.73 -31.87 -17.01
C GLU A 199 -24.90 -31.86 -15.48
N THR A 200 -24.38 -32.88 -14.80
CA THR A 200 -24.58 -33.06 -13.36
C THR A 200 -23.34 -33.60 -12.66
N SER A 201 -23.13 -33.18 -11.41
CA SER A 201 -22.12 -33.74 -10.50
C SER A 201 -22.70 -34.76 -9.53
N ILE A 202 -24.02 -34.94 -9.50
CA ILE A 202 -24.72 -35.84 -8.58
C ILE A 202 -24.25 -37.28 -8.82
N LEU A 203 -23.85 -37.98 -7.76
CA LEU A 203 -23.22 -39.32 -7.80
C LEU A 203 -21.91 -39.44 -8.62
N LEU A 204 -21.36 -38.34 -9.12
CA LEU A 204 -20.19 -38.38 -10.02
C LEU A 204 -19.00 -37.60 -9.44
N GLN A 205 -19.25 -36.54 -8.68
CA GLN A 205 -18.21 -35.79 -7.98
C GLN A 205 -18.00 -36.33 -6.57
N SER A 206 -16.78 -36.79 -6.31
CA SER A 206 -16.32 -37.13 -4.96
C SER A 206 -15.98 -35.88 -4.17
N VAL A 207 -16.47 -35.82 -2.93
CA VAL A 207 -16.27 -34.74 -1.97
C VAL A 207 -15.87 -35.31 -0.61
N ASP A 208 -14.99 -36.32 -0.61
CA ASP A 208 -14.45 -36.95 0.59
C ASP A 208 -13.49 -36.02 1.37
N THR A 209 -14.05 -34.98 1.97
CA THR A 209 -13.37 -33.94 2.73
C THR A 209 -13.51 -34.17 4.23
N VAL A 210 -12.69 -33.47 5.02
CA VAL A 210 -12.81 -33.49 6.49
C VAL A 210 -14.20 -32.99 6.94
N ALA A 211 -14.75 -31.98 6.26
CA ALA A 211 -16.10 -31.49 6.50
C ALA A 211 -17.15 -32.57 6.24
N ALA A 212 -17.13 -33.19 5.05
CA ALA A 212 -18.08 -34.22 4.67
C ALA A 212 -18.04 -35.43 5.62
N ARG A 213 -16.85 -35.96 5.95
CA ARG A 213 -16.69 -37.06 6.91
C ARG A 213 -17.28 -36.73 8.27
N ARG A 214 -16.99 -35.53 8.80
CA ARG A 214 -17.51 -35.12 10.12
C ARG A 214 -19.02 -34.94 10.10
N ALA A 215 -19.57 -34.37 9.04
CA ALA A 215 -20.99 -34.14 8.89
C ALA A 215 -21.80 -35.43 8.76
N ILE A 216 -21.31 -36.40 7.96
CA ILE A 216 -21.91 -37.74 7.84
C ILE A 216 -21.86 -38.48 9.19
N LEU A 217 -20.81 -38.29 9.99
CA LEU A 217 -20.74 -38.79 11.38
C LEU A 217 -21.64 -38.02 12.37
N GLY A 218 -22.54 -37.16 11.89
CA GLY A 218 -23.52 -36.43 12.69
C GLY A 218 -22.98 -35.19 13.39
N ARG A 219 -21.76 -34.72 13.05
CA ARG A 219 -21.16 -33.53 13.68
C ARG A 219 -21.49 -32.26 12.91
N THR A 220 -21.72 -31.18 13.65
CA THR A 220 -21.83 -29.83 13.11
C THR A 220 -20.60 -29.02 13.50
N GLY A 221 -20.08 -28.21 12.58
CA GLY A 221 -18.96 -27.34 12.89
C GLY A 221 -18.59 -26.43 11.73
N ALA A 222 -17.62 -25.55 11.99
CA ALA A 222 -17.02 -24.69 11.00
C ALA A 222 -15.51 -24.57 11.26
N GLY A 223 -14.74 -24.25 10.23
CA GLY A 223 -13.31 -24.00 10.36
C GLY A 223 -12.56 -23.97 9.04
N LEU A 224 -11.27 -23.68 9.14
CA LEU A 224 -10.35 -23.73 8.00
C LEU A 224 -9.94 -25.17 7.75
N MET A 225 -10.10 -25.62 6.50
CA MET A 225 -9.70 -26.96 6.06
C MET A 225 -9.48 -26.98 4.55
N LEU A 226 -9.12 -28.14 4.01
CA LEU A 226 -9.04 -28.36 2.57
C LEU A 226 -10.42 -28.74 2.03
N GLY A 227 -10.88 -28.01 1.02
CA GLY A 227 -12.08 -28.33 0.27
C GLY A 227 -11.85 -29.51 -0.69
N TYR A 228 -12.89 -29.93 -1.40
CA TYR A 228 -12.78 -31.05 -2.35
C TYR A 228 -11.87 -30.72 -3.55
N ARG A 229 -11.69 -29.43 -3.85
CA ARG A 229 -10.74 -28.92 -4.85
C ARG A 229 -9.28 -28.87 -4.36
N ASN A 230 -9.00 -29.39 -3.18
CA ASN A 230 -7.69 -29.33 -2.52
C ASN A 230 -7.18 -27.88 -2.29
N THR A 231 -8.09 -26.92 -2.27
CA THR A 231 -7.81 -25.52 -1.93
C THR A 231 -8.17 -25.25 -0.47
N PRO A 232 -7.44 -24.38 0.25
CA PRO A 232 -7.85 -23.95 1.58
C PRO A 232 -9.18 -23.20 1.53
N VAL A 233 -10.15 -23.68 2.29
CA VAL A 233 -11.49 -23.11 2.38
C VAL A 233 -11.87 -22.87 3.84
N LEU A 234 -12.69 -21.85 4.07
CA LEU A 234 -13.51 -21.76 5.27
C LEU A 234 -14.76 -22.61 5.02
N SER A 235 -14.88 -23.74 5.70
CA SER A 235 -15.98 -24.68 5.53
C SER A 235 -16.84 -24.74 6.78
N SER A 236 -18.16 -24.76 6.58
CA SER A 236 -19.19 -25.03 7.58
C SER A 236 -19.98 -26.27 7.15
N TYR A 237 -20.29 -27.17 8.08
CA TYR A 237 -20.88 -28.46 7.76
C TYR A 237 -21.83 -28.95 8.85
N ALA A 238 -22.85 -29.70 8.45
CA ALA A 238 -23.84 -30.30 9.35
C ALA A 238 -24.53 -31.52 8.72
N PRO A 239 -25.01 -32.49 9.52
CA PRO A 239 -25.92 -33.52 9.03
C PRO A 239 -27.26 -32.89 8.64
N LEU A 240 -27.81 -33.33 7.51
CA LEU A 240 -29.14 -32.93 7.05
C LEU A 240 -30.15 -33.90 7.65
N ARG A 241 -30.94 -33.43 8.62
CA ARG A 241 -31.90 -34.27 9.36
C ARG A 241 -33.19 -34.50 8.57
N ILE A 242 -33.07 -35.11 7.39
CA ILE A 242 -34.23 -35.55 6.62
C ILE A 242 -34.46 -37.04 6.95
N PRO A 243 -35.62 -37.42 7.51
CA PRO A 243 -35.88 -38.82 7.84
C PRO A 243 -35.61 -39.74 6.64
N GLY A 244 -34.78 -40.76 6.86
CA GLY A 244 -34.40 -41.78 5.88
C GLY A 244 -33.45 -41.34 4.76
N PHE A 245 -32.87 -40.14 4.83
CA PHE A 245 -31.70 -39.77 4.02
C PHE A 245 -30.53 -39.44 4.96
N ASP A 246 -29.45 -40.20 4.86
CA ASP A 246 -28.21 -39.96 5.61
C ASP A 246 -27.33 -38.92 4.89
N TRP A 247 -27.94 -37.79 4.54
CA TRP A 247 -27.27 -36.72 3.83
C TRP A 247 -26.63 -35.74 4.81
N ALA A 248 -25.59 -35.07 4.35
CA ALA A 248 -24.99 -33.94 5.02
C ALA A 248 -24.92 -32.75 4.06
N ILE A 249 -24.85 -31.55 4.63
CA ILE A 249 -24.68 -30.30 3.90
C ILE A 249 -23.33 -29.69 4.26
N VAL A 250 -22.63 -29.19 3.24
CA VAL A 250 -21.37 -28.47 3.38
C VAL A 250 -21.47 -27.16 2.63
N ALA A 251 -21.14 -26.06 3.29
CA ALA A 251 -20.96 -24.75 2.71
C ALA A 251 -19.49 -24.36 2.84
N GLU A 252 -18.84 -23.99 1.76
CA GLU A 252 -17.42 -23.63 1.76
C GLU A 252 -17.15 -22.39 0.93
N ARG A 253 -16.12 -21.62 1.31
CA ARG A 253 -15.64 -20.45 0.55
C ARG A 253 -14.12 -20.43 0.57
N GLU A 254 -13.50 -20.05 -0.54
CA GLU A 254 -12.04 -20.05 -0.63
C GLU A 254 -11.43 -19.00 0.28
N VAL A 255 -10.39 -19.39 1.00
CA VAL A 255 -9.64 -18.49 1.88
C VAL A 255 -9.05 -17.33 1.07
N SER A 256 -8.64 -17.58 -0.18
CA SER A 256 -8.10 -16.56 -1.08
C SER A 256 -9.05 -15.37 -1.25
N GLU A 257 -10.37 -15.62 -1.35
CA GLU A 257 -11.42 -14.61 -1.48
C GLU A 257 -11.64 -13.86 -0.17
N VAL A 258 -11.73 -14.58 0.96
CA VAL A 258 -11.90 -13.99 2.30
C VAL A 258 -10.77 -12.99 2.62
N TYR A 259 -9.57 -13.24 2.11
CA TYR A 259 -8.40 -12.37 2.29
C TYR A 259 -8.22 -11.29 1.21
N GLN A 260 -9.00 -11.30 0.11
CA GLN A 260 -8.88 -10.26 -0.93
C GLN A 260 -9.07 -8.84 -0.38
N PRO A 261 -10.08 -8.54 0.46
CA PRO A 261 -10.24 -7.20 1.03
C PRO A 261 -9.01 -6.75 1.83
N ILE A 262 -8.38 -7.68 2.56
CA ILE A 262 -7.15 -7.41 3.34
C ILE A 262 -5.99 -7.04 2.41
N LYS A 263 -5.82 -7.75 1.29
CA LYS A 263 -4.78 -7.44 0.30
C LYS A 263 -4.99 -6.07 -0.35
N SER A 264 -6.24 -5.68 -0.61
CA SER A 264 -6.56 -4.35 -1.15
C SER A 264 -6.24 -3.24 -0.15
N LEU A 265 -6.50 -3.45 1.14
CA LEU A 265 -6.09 -2.52 2.20
C LEU A 265 -4.56 -2.40 2.30
N GLN A 266 -3.84 -3.52 2.21
CA GLN A 266 -2.37 -3.50 2.18
C GLN A 266 -1.83 -2.70 0.98
N LYS A 267 -2.43 -2.86 -0.21
CA LYS A 267 -2.05 -2.05 -1.38
C LYS A 267 -2.30 -0.55 -1.14
N ALA A 268 -3.42 -0.19 -0.52
CA ALA A 268 -3.70 1.21 -0.17
C ALA A 268 -2.65 1.77 0.80
N PHE A 269 -2.24 1.00 1.82
CA PHE A 269 -1.17 1.40 2.73
C PHE A 269 0.17 1.59 2.02
N TRP A 270 0.54 0.71 1.08
CA TRP A 270 1.76 0.89 0.29
C TRP A 270 1.73 2.17 -0.55
N ILE A 271 0.61 2.44 -1.22
CA ILE A 271 0.45 3.66 -2.03
C ILE A 271 0.57 4.91 -1.15
N VAL A 272 -0.17 4.97 -0.03
CA VAL A 272 -0.11 6.10 0.90
C VAL A 272 1.29 6.26 1.48
N GLY A 273 1.95 5.15 1.85
CA GLY A 273 3.32 5.16 2.37
C GLY A 273 4.33 5.71 1.36
N ILE A 274 4.25 5.29 0.09
CA ILE A 274 5.11 5.81 -0.99
C ILE A 274 4.85 7.30 -1.22
N VAL A 275 3.59 7.72 -1.28
CA VAL A 275 3.23 9.14 -1.46
C VAL A 275 3.77 9.99 -0.32
N LEU A 276 3.61 9.54 0.93
CA LEU A 276 4.18 10.23 2.10
C LEU A 276 5.71 10.28 2.04
N MET A 277 6.37 9.18 1.66
CA MET A 277 7.83 9.14 1.54
C MET A 277 8.34 10.14 0.50
N VAL A 278 7.72 10.18 -0.67
CA VAL A 278 8.05 11.15 -1.73
C VAL A 278 7.76 12.57 -1.25
N GLY A 279 6.62 12.80 -0.60
CA GLY A 279 6.24 14.11 -0.07
C GLY A 279 7.21 14.61 1.00
N VAL A 280 7.61 13.77 1.95
CA VAL A 280 8.61 14.11 2.98
C VAL A 280 9.97 14.37 2.35
N THR A 281 10.40 13.55 1.40
CA THR A 281 11.69 13.73 0.70
C THR A 281 11.71 15.03 -0.11
N PHE A 282 10.60 15.36 -0.76
CA PHE A 282 10.42 16.61 -1.49
C PHE A 282 10.42 17.82 -0.54
N LEU A 283 9.68 17.75 0.57
CA LEU A 283 9.69 18.81 1.58
C LEU A 283 11.08 18.98 2.21
N ALA A 284 11.78 17.89 2.49
CA ALA A 284 13.13 17.92 3.03
C ALA A 284 14.13 18.56 2.06
N THR A 285 14.05 18.25 0.76
CA THR A 285 14.94 18.87 -0.25
C THR A 285 14.61 20.34 -0.47
N VAL A 286 13.33 20.74 -0.49
CA VAL A 286 12.92 22.15 -0.54
C VAL A 286 13.39 22.89 0.72
N PHE A 287 13.23 22.29 1.90
CA PHE A 287 13.65 22.91 3.15
C PHE A 287 15.17 23.07 3.22
N ALA A 288 15.94 22.06 2.81
CA ALA A 288 17.40 22.11 2.76
C ALA A 288 17.89 23.22 1.82
N GLY A 289 17.33 23.33 0.62
CA GLY A 289 17.72 24.38 -0.33
C GLY A 289 17.28 25.78 0.10
N ARG A 290 16.07 25.94 0.65
CA ARG A 290 15.52 27.26 0.96
C ARG A 290 15.99 27.84 2.29
N PHE A 291 16.20 27.01 3.30
CA PHE A 291 16.52 27.49 4.66
C PHE A 291 17.97 27.19 5.06
N MET A 292 18.51 26.02 4.71
CA MET A 292 19.83 25.61 5.20
C MET A 292 20.98 26.15 4.35
N GLU A 293 20.79 26.26 3.02
CA GLU A 293 21.81 26.79 2.11
C GLU A 293 22.25 28.24 2.43
N PRO A 294 21.34 29.21 2.68
CA PRO A 294 21.74 30.59 3.02
C PRO A 294 22.53 30.66 4.33
N VAL A 295 22.15 29.86 5.33
CA VAL A 295 22.82 29.80 6.64
C VAL A 295 24.24 29.24 6.48
N VAL A 296 24.39 28.12 5.75
CA VAL A 296 25.71 27.52 5.51
C VAL A 296 26.60 28.47 4.69
N SER A 297 26.04 29.13 3.67
CA SER A 297 26.77 30.12 2.87
C SER A 297 27.27 31.28 3.72
N LEU A 298 26.42 31.82 4.61
CA LEU A 298 26.81 32.90 5.53
C LEU A 298 27.95 32.47 6.46
N ILE A 299 27.88 31.27 7.04
CA ILE A 299 28.95 30.72 7.89
C ILE A 299 30.26 30.59 7.12
N GLN A 300 30.21 30.07 5.89
CA GLN A 300 31.39 29.91 5.04
C GLN A 300 32.02 31.24 4.66
N LYS A 301 31.21 32.23 4.26
CA LYS A 301 31.72 33.57 3.90
C LYS A 301 32.23 34.32 5.13
N SER A 302 31.56 34.21 6.28
CA SER A 302 32.06 34.81 7.52
C SER A 302 33.47 34.33 7.88
N LYS A 303 33.78 33.04 7.66
CA LYS A 303 35.14 32.50 7.86
C LYS A 303 36.16 33.08 6.86
N GLN A 304 35.74 33.44 5.66
CA GLN A 304 36.62 34.08 4.67
C GLN A 304 36.95 35.52 5.07
N VAL A 305 35.98 36.26 5.61
CA VAL A 305 36.22 37.60 6.19
C VAL A 305 37.22 37.52 7.34
N GLU A 306 37.06 36.53 8.23
CA GLU A 306 37.98 36.29 9.35
C GLU A 306 39.41 36.01 8.87
N ALA A 307 39.56 35.35 7.70
CA ALA A 307 40.84 35.11 7.06
C ALA A 307 41.40 36.33 6.30
N GLY A 308 40.79 37.51 6.42
CA GLY A 308 41.22 38.76 5.80
C GLY A 308 40.78 38.95 4.34
N GLN A 309 39.83 38.15 3.85
CA GLN A 309 39.29 38.28 2.50
C GLN A 309 38.02 39.15 2.54
N TYR A 310 38.15 40.42 2.15
CA TYR A 310 37.05 41.40 2.20
C TYR A 310 36.30 41.59 0.87
N ASP A 311 36.71 40.93 -0.22
CA ASP A 311 36.05 41.04 -1.54
C ASP A 311 34.94 39.99 -1.72
N ILE A 312 34.15 39.78 -0.67
CA ILE A 312 33.09 38.77 -0.65
C ILE A 312 31.73 39.43 -0.44
N VAL A 313 30.76 39.07 -1.29
CA VAL A 313 29.41 39.63 -1.23
C VAL A 313 28.39 38.51 -1.06
N MET A 314 27.52 38.61 -0.06
CA MET A 314 26.37 37.73 0.09
C MET A 314 25.27 38.13 -0.91
N PRO A 315 24.73 37.18 -1.72
CA PRO A 315 23.64 37.47 -2.64
C PRO A 315 22.36 37.82 -1.87
N GLU A 316 21.77 38.98 -2.14
CA GLU A 316 20.51 39.43 -1.53
C GLU A 316 19.29 38.84 -2.26
N ARG A 317 19.21 37.50 -2.31
CA ARG A 317 18.18 36.78 -3.06
C ARG A 317 16.82 36.69 -2.35
N SER A 318 16.79 36.99 -1.06
CA SER A 318 15.60 36.86 -0.22
C SER A 318 15.16 38.21 0.34
N VAL A 319 13.86 38.38 0.55
CA VAL A 319 13.23 39.56 1.17
C VAL A 319 12.82 39.29 2.63
N ASP A 320 13.13 38.10 3.13
CA ASP A 320 12.91 37.70 4.52
C ASP A 320 14.11 38.04 5.43
N GLU A 321 14.13 37.49 6.64
CA GLU A 321 15.18 37.69 7.63
C GLU A 321 16.57 37.27 7.12
N PHE A 322 16.66 36.29 6.21
CA PHE A 322 17.94 35.89 5.60
C PHE A 322 18.46 36.95 4.64
N GLY A 323 17.57 37.65 3.95
CA GLY A 323 17.90 38.81 3.12
C GLY A 323 18.44 39.97 3.94
N GLN A 324 17.74 40.31 5.03
CA GLN A 324 18.18 41.37 5.95
C GLN A 324 19.53 41.04 6.61
N LEU A 325 19.76 39.76 6.93
CA LEU A 325 21.04 39.31 7.47
C LEU A 325 22.16 39.40 6.42
N ALA A 326 21.89 39.06 5.16
CA ALA A 326 22.85 39.23 4.06
C ALA A 326 23.22 40.71 3.84
N GLN A 327 22.23 41.61 3.87
CA GLN A 327 22.45 43.06 3.79
C GLN A 327 23.30 43.58 4.95
N SER A 328 22.97 43.17 6.18
CA SER A 328 23.72 43.56 7.38
C SER A 328 25.16 43.05 7.32
N PHE A 329 25.36 41.81 6.88
CA PHE A 329 26.68 41.21 6.68
C PHE A 329 27.49 41.97 5.63
N ASN A 330 26.92 42.25 4.46
CA ASN A 330 27.55 43.04 3.40
C ASN A 330 27.98 44.42 3.93
N GLY A 331 27.14 45.09 4.71
CA GLY A 331 27.45 46.38 5.32
C GLY A 331 28.55 46.34 6.39
N ILE A 332 28.82 45.18 7.01
CA ILE A 332 29.96 44.97 7.90
C ILE A 332 31.23 44.75 7.07
N VAL A 333 31.17 43.88 6.06
CA VAL A 333 32.32 43.58 5.18
C VAL A 333 32.81 44.84 4.48
N GLU A 334 31.91 45.68 3.98
CA GLU A 334 32.27 46.96 3.34
C GLU A 334 33.00 47.90 4.30
N ARG A 335 32.55 48.01 5.56
CA ARG A 335 33.24 48.81 6.57
C ARG A 335 34.63 48.28 6.89
N LEU A 336 34.77 46.97 7.04
CA LEU A 336 36.06 46.32 7.26
C LEU A 336 37.01 46.55 6.08
N ARG A 337 36.50 46.50 4.85
CA ARG A 337 37.28 46.79 3.64
C ARG A 337 37.77 48.24 3.64
N GLN A 338 36.89 49.20 3.90
CA GLN A 338 37.23 50.61 3.98
C GLN A 338 38.23 50.92 5.09
N GLU A 339 38.09 50.27 6.25
CA GLU A 339 39.07 50.37 7.34
C GLU A 339 40.43 49.78 6.93
N ALA A 340 40.46 48.60 6.29
CA ALA A 340 41.69 48.00 5.80
C ALA A 340 42.40 48.88 4.76
N GLU A 341 41.67 49.41 3.78
CA GLU A 341 42.17 50.36 2.78
C GLU A 341 42.69 51.65 3.44
N THR A 342 41.99 52.16 4.45
CA THR A 342 42.41 53.35 5.21
C THR A 342 43.69 53.07 6.01
N ILE A 343 43.80 51.90 6.62
CA ILE A 343 45.01 51.46 7.32
C ILE A 343 46.17 51.35 6.33
N GLU A 344 45.96 50.74 5.18
CA GLU A 344 46.99 50.59 4.14
C GLU A 344 47.44 51.96 3.61
N LYS A 345 46.51 52.87 3.35
CA LYS A 345 46.81 54.25 2.94
C LYS A 345 47.57 55.01 4.01
N LYS A 346 47.15 54.94 5.28
CA LYS A 346 47.88 55.56 6.40
C LYS A 346 49.27 54.94 6.58
N ALA A 347 49.41 53.63 6.40
CA ALA A 347 50.69 52.95 6.45
C ALA A 347 51.60 53.32 5.27
N TYR A 348 51.04 53.66 4.12
CA TYR A 348 51.76 54.18 2.96
C TYR A 348 52.19 55.64 3.18
N GLU A 349 51.29 56.51 3.62
CA GLU A 349 51.58 57.90 3.95
C GLU A 349 52.63 58.01 5.07
N ASN A 350 52.52 57.19 6.13
CA ASN A 350 53.52 57.12 7.20
C ASN A 350 54.89 56.65 6.67
N ARG A 351 54.92 55.66 5.75
CA ARG A 351 56.17 55.26 5.09
C ARG A 351 56.79 56.38 4.25
N GLN A 352 55.99 57.14 3.51
CA GLN A 352 56.49 58.28 2.74
C GLN A 352 56.98 59.44 3.61
N LEU A 353 56.34 59.69 4.75
CA LEU A 353 56.80 60.68 5.72
C LEU A 353 58.12 60.26 6.37
N LEU A 354 58.30 58.98 6.68
CA LEU A 354 59.56 58.42 7.17
C LEU A 354 60.69 58.56 6.14
N ASP A 355 60.42 58.29 4.86
CA ASP A 355 61.42 58.44 3.77
C ASP A 355 61.83 59.90 3.50
N ASN A 356 60.95 60.88 3.77
CA ASN A 356 61.24 62.30 3.52
C ASN A 356 61.91 63.03 4.69
N VAL A 357 61.86 62.48 5.91
CA VAL A 357 62.39 63.12 7.13
C VAL A 357 63.70 62.49 7.61
N LEU A 358 64.00 61.25 7.20
CA LEU A 358 65.20 60.52 7.62
C LEU A 358 66.14 60.27 6.43
N PRO A 359 67.47 60.52 6.56
CA PRO A 359 68.47 60.07 5.59
C PRO A 359 68.39 58.55 5.38
N GLN A 360 68.64 58.05 4.17
CA GLN A 360 68.38 56.65 3.77
C GLN A 360 68.97 55.57 4.71
N ASP A 361 70.05 55.88 5.43
CA ASP A 361 70.69 54.97 6.39
C ASP A 361 69.93 54.79 7.72
N SER A 362 69.02 55.72 8.07
CA SER A 362 68.30 55.73 9.36
C SER A 362 66.94 55.03 9.28
N ALA A 363 66.26 55.11 8.14
CA ALA A 363 64.93 54.50 7.93
C ALA A 363 64.98 52.95 7.96
N GLN A 364 66.05 52.33 7.45
CA GLN A 364 66.25 50.88 7.54
C GLN A 364 66.48 50.40 8.99
N ARG A 365 67.15 51.19 9.83
CA ARG A 365 67.45 50.84 11.23
C ARG A 365 66.21 50.92 12.13
N LEU A 366 65.26 51.79 11.81
CA LEU A 366 63.96 51.87 12.48
C LEU A 366 63.08 50.64 12.23
N GLN A 367 63.08 50.10 11.00
CA GLN A 367 62.32 48.88 10.70
C GLN A 367 62.90 47.62 11.37
N GLN A 368 64.18 47.66 11.78
CA GLN A 368 64.84 46.57 12.51
C GLN A 368 64.69 46.64 14.04
N ASN A 369 63.92 47.60 14.56
CA ASN A 369 63.49 47.65 15.96
C ASN A 369 64.66 47.76 16.99
N GLU A 370 65.63 48.64 16.75
CA GLU A 370 66.68 48.96 17.74
C GLU A 370 66.41 50.31 18.43
N GLY A 371 65.90 50.25 19.66
CA GLY A 371 65.33 51.39 20.39
C GLY A 371 66.26 52.21 21.29
N GLN A 372 67.34 52.83 20.77
CA GLN A 372 68.07 53.89 21.49
C GLN A 372 68.51 55.04 20.57
N MET A 373 68.00 56.24 20.85
CA MET A 373 68.28 57.48 20.12
C MET A 373 68.86 58.54 21.09
N ALA A 374 70.18 58.67 21.17
CA ALA A 374 70.85 59.82 21.79
C ALA A 374 72.31 59.91 21.31
N ASP A 375 72.64 60.93 20.52
CA ASP A 375 74.03 61.23 20.17
C ASP A 375 74.71 62.02 21.30
N ARG A 376 75.84 61.50 21.78
CA ARG A 376 76.68 62.13 22.82
C ARG A 376 77.89 62.78 22.15
N VAL A 377 77.89 64.10 22.03
CA VAL A 377 79.06 64.87 21.61
C VAL A 377 79.91 65.17 22.85
N ARG A 378 81.16 64.68 22.89
CA ARG A 378 81.97 64.64 24.13
C ARG A 378 82.90 65.83 24.35
N HIS A 379 83.04 66.76 23.41
CA HIS A 379 83.92 67.91 23.55
C HIS A 379 83.32 69.11 22.82
N VAL A 380 82.84 70.10 23.57
CA VAL A 380 82.35 71.39 23.06
C VAL A 380 83.17 72.48 23.77
N THR A 381 83.60 73.50 23.03
CA THR A 381 84.36 74.63 23.57
C THR A 381 83.52 75.88 23.42
N VAL A 382 82.96 76.35 24.53
CA VAL A 382 82.11 77.53 24.57
C VAL A 382 82.98 78.79 24.60
N LEU A 383 82.88 79.63 23.58
CA LEU A 383 83.51 80.96 23.54
C LEU A 383 82.53 81.98 24.09
N TYR A 384 82.96 82.84 25.01
CA TYR A 384 82.08 83.85 25.62
C TYR A 384 82.75 85.23 25.50
N ALA A 385 81.99 86.26 25.12
CA ALA A 385 82.49 87.64 24.99
C ALA A 385 81.59 88.64 25.73
N ARG A 386 82.17 89.49 26.59
CA ARG A 386 81.47 90.56 27.32
C ARG A 386 81.85 91.92 26.75
N VAL A 387 80.85 92.73 26.43
CA VAL A 387 81.03 94.15 26.12
C VAL A 387 81.11 94.92 27.44
N ALA A 388 82.23 95.60 27.70
CA ALA A 388 82.42 96.41 28.90
C ALA A 388 82.21 97.90 28.59
N GLY A 389 81.66 98.67 29.56
CA GLY A 389 81.47 100.12 29.43
C GLY A 389 80.25 100.57 28.61
N PHE A 390 79.41 99.64 28.13
CA PHE A 390 78.25 99.97 27.31
C PHE A 390 77.20 100.79 28.07
N THR A 391 77.00 100.54 29.37
CA THR A 391 76.02 101.26 30.19
C THR A 391 76.35 102.75 30.33
N GLU A 392 77.63 103.08 30.52
CA GLU A 392 78.10 104.48 30.62
C GLU A 392 77.98 105.19 29.25
N LEU A 393 78.16 104.44 28.16
CA LEU A 393 77.96 104.94 26.79
C LEU A 393 76.46 105.14 26.49
N SER A 394 75.57 104.25 26.96
CA SER A 394 74.13 104.35 26.72
C SER A 394 73.47 105.50 27.48
N ASP A 395 74.04 105.94 28.60
CA ASP A 395 73.54 107.11 29.35
C ASP A 395 73.80 108.44 28.62
N GLN A 396 74.69 108.46 27.62
CA GLN A 396 75.03 109.65 26.81
C GLN A 396 74.46 109.58 25.37
N LEU A 397 73.83 108.47 24.99
CA LEU A 397 73.26 108.23 23.66
C LEU A 397 71.73 108.15 23.73
N ASP A 398 71.05 108.50 22.64
CA ASP A 398 69.60 108.25 22.56
C ASP A 398 69.31 106.75 22.40
N ALA A 399 68.15 106.28 22.86
CA ALA A 399 67.80 104.86 22.92
C ALA A 399 67.88 104.17 21.54
N VAL A 400 67.53 104.90 20.47
CA VAL A 400 67.61 104.39 19.09
C VAL A 400 69.07 104.18 18.67
N GLU A 401 69.97 105.09 19.02
CA GLU A 401 71.40 104.97 18.69
C GLU A 401 72.06 103.83 19.47
N ALA A 402 71.71 103.64 20.74
CA ALA A 402 72.23 102.54 21.56
C ALA A 402 71.81 101.16 21.01
N THR A 403 70.55 101.01 20.57
CA THR A 403 70.07 99.74 19.99
C THR A 403 70.68 99.45 18.61
N HIS A 404 70.88 100.47 17.78
CA HIS A 404 71.54 100.30 16.48
C HIS A 404 72.99 99.84 16.66
N LEU A 405 73.72 100.43 17.61
CA LEU A 405 75.09 100.02 17.93
C LEU A 405 75.15 98.54 18.37
N LEU A 406 74.21 98.10 19.22
CA LEU A 406 74.11 96.71 19.67
C LEU A 406 73.83 95.75 18.50
N SER A 407 72.93 96.13 17.59
CA SER A 407 72.59 95.30 16.42
C SER A 407 73.78 95.14 15.46
N GLU A 408 74.51 96.22 15.16
CA GLU A 408 75.72 96.14 14.34
C GLU A 408 76.79 95.24 14.97
N LEU A 409 76.95 95.33 16.29
CA LEU A 409 77.89 94.50 17.04
C LEU A 409 77.50 93.02 16.99
N TRP A 410 76.19 92.73 17.08
CA TRP A 410 75.64 91.38 16.97
C TRP A 410 75.87 90.77 15.58
N ASP A 411 75.55 91.52 14.53
CA ASP A 411 75.72 91.06 13.16
C ASP A 411 77.21 90.85 12.83
N ALA A 412 78.08 91.74 13.31
CA ALA A 412 79.53 91.57 13.16
C ALA A 412 80.03 90.29 13.84
N PHE A 413 79.54 89.96 15.04
CA PHE A 413 79.89 88.71 15.71
C PHE A 413 79.38 87.47 14.96
N ASN A 414 78.15 87.48 14.46
CA ASN A 414 77.60 86.34 13.70
C ASN A 414 78.36 86.10 12.41
N VAL A 415 78.68 87.17 11.65
CA VAL A 415 79.49 87.06 10.44
C VAL A 415 80.88 86.50 10.76
N ALA A 416 81.51 86.95 11.86
CA ALA A 416 82.80 86.42 12.29
C ALA A 416 82.73 84.94 12.73
N ALA A 417 81.64 84.53 13.39
CA ALA A 417 81.41 83.15 13.81
C ALA A 417 81.22 82.21 12.60
N GLU A 418 80.38 82.59 11.64
CA GLU A 418 80.16 81.83 10.41
C GLU A 418 81.45 81.66 9.60
N GLN A 419 82.25 82.72 9.45
CA GLN A 419 83.53 82.66 8.74
C GLN A 419 84.54 81.71 9.40
N ARG A 420 84.38 81.40 10.69
CA ARG A 420 85.26 80.51 11.45
C ARG A 420 84.63 79.15 11.77
N GLY A 421 83.44 78.87 11.26
CA GLY A 421 82.74 77.60 11.47
C GLY A 421 82.29 77.36 12.91
N VAL A 422 82.01 78.42 13.66
CA VAL A 422 81.45 78.38 15.01
C VAL A 422 79.93 78.54 14.91
N GLU A 423 79.16 77.70 15.60
CA GLU A 423 77.69 77.71 15.50
C GLU A 423 77.10 78.72 16.51
N PRO A 424 76.44 79.81 16.06
CA PRO A 424 75.87 80.78 16.98
C PRO A 424 74.67 80.18 17.74
N GLN A 425 74.77 80.14 19.06
CA GLN A 425 73.69 79.68 19.95
C GLN A 425 73.02 80.87 20.63
N GLN A 426 71.73 81.06 20.38
CA GLN A 426 70.96 82.15 20.97
C GLN A 426 70.56 81.78 22.40
N THR A 427 71.32 82.24 23.39
CA THR A 427 70.92 82.13 24.80
C THR A 427 70.10 83.35 25.19
N GLY A 428 68.85 83.12 25.64
CA GLY A 428 67.91 84.16 26.03
C GLY A 428 68.49 85.12 27.08
N ALA A 429 68.28 86.42 26.83
CA ALA A 429 68.86 87.56 27.55
C ALA A 429 68.68 87.51 29.09
N LEU A 430 69.81 87.50 29.81
CA LEU A 430 69.92 87.81 31.24
C LEU A 430 71.29 88.48 31.50
N GLY A 431 71.39 89.81 31.29
CA GLY A 431 72.45 90.70 31.82
C GLY A 431 73.91 90.47 31.37
N ASP A 432 74.52 91.47 30.72
CA ASP A 432 75.97 91.66 30.44
C ASP A 432 76.82 90.38 30.24
N SER A 433 76.47 89.53 29.26
CA SER A 433 76.26 88.07 29.40
C SER A 433 76.20 87.26 28.08
N TYR A 434 77.12 87.30 27.07
CA TYR A 434 77.00 86.49 25.80
C TYR A 434 77.92 85.25 25.61
N ALA A 435 77.33 84.07 25.40
CA ALA A 435 78.00 82.80 25.09
C ALA A 435 77.79 82.32 23.64
N PHE A 436 78.80 81.68 23.06
CA PHE A 436 78.86 81.01 21.75
C PHE A 436 79.33 79.57 21.96
N ASN A 437 78.84 78.60 21.19
CA ASN A 437 79.14 77.17 21.42
C ASN A 437 80.06 76.58 20.34
#